data_AF-E8N5J9-F1
#
_entry.id   AF-E8N5J9-F1
#
_cell.length_a   1.000
_cell.length_b   1.000
_cell.length_c   1.000
_cell.angle_alpha   90.00
_cell.angle_beta   90.00
_cell.angle_gamma   90.00
#
_symmetry.space_group_name_H-M   'P 1'
#
loop_
_entity.id
_entity.type
_entity.pdbx_description
1 polymer ?
#
loop_
_entity_poly.entity_id
_entity_poly.type
_entity_poly.pdbx_seq_one_letter_code
_entity_poly.pdbx_strand_id
1 'polypeptide(L)'
;MNMISFIEELKGLVPSEDVPWILQSIRQDERIEQFITTSGGFSRVKRFLGPDPVNWSPGQIALLSLCDDDFSGECSAHFYEDLIASLEKQASDFLEEVLHQRKKVVSLGESALLGIALRNLAHREGWQTAFEKITHKDRRDTYSLWKTAILVSGDLQEEPLEWAKHLFIEFYEPLIWEWGIHWLSSRFLPLDRKIEITVELLVKAVPLVQIEVLQRLMARECRQWSQKVAKTLLDNHPLLNSYRKKVDLIVLMLLKFCSMRYLFINWLRYTPLQEKPHFLNPFIEPPYMLCNTGKRKRPFIRL
;
A
#
# COMPACT_ATOMS: atom_id res chain seq x y z
N MET A 1 -26.86 -10.34 4.28
CA MET A 1 -27.26 -8.93 4.39
C MET A 1 -27.00 -8.29 3.04
N ASN A 2 -27.80 -7.31 2.59
CA ASN A 2 -27.49 -6.58 1.34
C ASN A 2 -26.88 -5.21 1.66
N MET A 3 -26.24 -4.55 0.69
CA MET A 3 -25.57 -3.26 0.91
C MET A 3 -26.51 -2.18 1.49
N ILE A 4 -27.80 -2.21 1.13
CA ILE A 4 -28.80 -1.25 1.63
C ILE A 4 -29.00 -1.45 3.14
N SER A 5 -29.26 -2.69 3.58
CA SER A 5 -29.41 -3.01 5.01
C SER A 5 -28.15 -2.71 5.81
N PHE A 6 -26.95 -2.96 5.24
CA PHE A 6 -25.70 -2.57 5.88
C PHE A 6 -25.60 -1.06 6.10
N ILE A 7 -25.93 -0.25 5.07
CA ILE A 7 -25.90 1.21 5.18
C ILE A 7 -26.91 1.72 6.21
N GLU A 8 -28.10 1.13 6.28
CA GLU A 8 -29.12 1.47 7.27
C GLU A 8 -28.65 1.18 8.69
N GLU A 9 -28.07 0.01 8.93
CA GLU A 9 -27.50 -0.33 10.23
C GLU A 9 -26.30 0.57 10.58
N LEU A 10 -25.46 0.91 9.61
CA LEU A 10 -24.31 1.81 9.82
C LEU A 10 -24.78 3.22 10.22
N LYS A 11 -25.81 3.76 9.55
CA LYS A 11 -26.43 5.05 9.92
C LYS A 11 -27.03 5.07 11.32
N GLY A 12 -27.43 3.90 11.84
CA GLY A 12 -27.88 3.77 13.23
C GLY A 12 -26.74 3.72 14.25
N LEU A 13 -25.51 3.45 13.81
CA LEU A 13 -24.34 3.29 14.67
C LEU A 13 -23.51 4.57 14.80
N VAL A 14 -23.38 5.32 13.72
CA VAL A 14 -22.46 6.47 13.63
C VAL A 14 -23.16 7.74 13.15
N PRO A 15 -22.58 8.93 13.42
CA PRO A 15 -23.07 10.18 12.86
C PRO A 15 -23.18 10.12 11.33
N SER A 16 -24.19 10.81 10.77
CA SER A 16 -24.48 10.75 9.33
C SER A 16 -23.34 11.32 8.47
N GLU A 17 -22.58 12.26 9.02
CA GLU A 17 -21.38 12.84 8.43
C GLU A 17 -20.23 11.85 8.27
N ASP A 18 -20.21 10.76 9.06
CA ASP A 18 -19.13 9.79 9.04
C ASP A 18 -19.34 8.64 8.05
N VAL A 19 -20.60 8.32 7.79
CA VAL A 19 -21.00 7.25 6.87
C VAL A 19 -20.27 7.31 5.52
N PRO A 20 -20.14 8.47 4.84
CA PRO A 20 -19.49 8.52 3.53
C PRO A 20 -18.03 8.05 3.53
N TRP A 21 -17.23 8.47 4.52
CA TRP A 21 -15.81 8.11 4.54
C TRP A 21 -15.60 6.66 4.99
N ILE A 22 -16.48 6.12 5.86
CA ILE A 22 -16.47 4.70 6.24
C ILE A 22 -16.76 3.82 5.01
N LEU A 23 -17.82 4.15 4.26
CA LEU A 23 -18.15 3.43 3.04
C LEU A 23 -17.03 3.53 2.00
N GLN A 24 -16.38 4.69 1.90
CA GLN A 24 -15.24 4.87 1.01
C GLN A 24 -14.08 3.94 1.39
N SER A 25 -13.76 3.81 2.68
CA SER A 25 -12.70 2.90 3.17
C SER A 25 -13.02 1.44 2.88
N ILE A 26 -14.25 0.99 3.13
CA ILE A 26 -14.69 -0.39 2.87
C ILE A 26 -14.53 -0.75 1.39
N ARG A 27 -14.95 0.14 0.49
CA ARG A 27 -14.89 -0.07 -0.96
C ARG A 27 -13.48 -0.14 -1.54
N GLN A 28 -12.44 0.23 -0.77
CA GLN A 28 -11.08 0.11 -1.26
C GLN A 28 -10.63 -1.35 -1.37
N ASP A 29 -11.19 -2.25 -0.55
CA ASP A 29 -10.82 -3.67 -0.53
C ASP A 29 -12.04 -4.59 -0.64
N GLU A 30 -12.15 -5.28 -1.78
CA GLU A 30 -13.31 -6.12 -2.09
C GLU A 30 -13.55 -7.24 -1.07
N ARG A 31 -12.50 -7.78 -0.43
CA ARG A 31 -12.64 -8.90 0.51
C ARG A 31 -13.20 -8.42 1.84
N ILE A 32 -12.82 -7.21 2.25
CA ILE A 32 -13.38 -6.54 3.42
C ILE A 32 -14.83 -6.16 3.17
N GLU A 33 -15.12 -5.57 2.01
CA GLU A 33 -16.50 -5.25 1.62
C GLU A 33 -17.40 -6.48 1.60
N GLN A 34 -16.94 -7.58 1.00
CA GLN A 34 -17.66 -8.84 1.00
C GLN A 34 -17.90 -9.34 2.42
N PHE A 35 -16.87 -9.40 3.28
CA PHE A 35 -17.02 -9.88 4.65
C PHE A 35 -18.02 -9.05 5.44
N ILE A 36 -17.89 -7.72 5.43
CA ILE A 36 -18.77 -6.83 6.20
C ILE A 36 -20.22 -6.93 5.70
N THR A 37 -20.44 -7.09 4.40
CA THR A 37 -21.78 -7.19 3.81
C THR A 37 -22.40 -8.60 3.91
N THR A 38 -21.65 -9.63 4.31
CA THR A 38 -22.20 -10.97 4.53
C THR A 38 -23.17 -11.02 5.72
N SER A 39 -23.97 -12.09 5.82
CA SER A 39 -24.79 -12.35 7.02
C SER A 39 -23.91 -12.54 8.25
N GLY A 40 -23.95 -11.58 9.19
CA GLY A 40 -23.25 -11.66 10.48
C GLY A 40 -21.88 -10.98 10.53
N GLY A 41 -21.23 -10.72 9.39
CA GLY A 41 -19.92 -10.07 9.36
C GLY A 41 -19.92 -8.70 10.02
N PHE A 42 -20.86 -7.82 9.65
CA PHE A 42 -21.00 -6.51 10.30
C PHE A 42 -21.33 -6.60 11.80
N SER A 43 -22.21 -7.53 12.19
CA SER A 43 -22.53 -7.76 13.59
C SER A 43 -21.30 -8.20 14.40
N ARG A 44 -20.41 -9.00 13.81
CA ARG A 44 -19.12 -9.35 14.45
C ARG A 44 -18.22 -8.14 14.60
N VAL A 45 -18.04 -7.35 13.55
CA VAL A 45 -17.22 -6.13 13.61
C VAL A 45 -17.71 -5.21 14.73
N LYS A 46 -19.02 -4.95 14.81
CA LYS A 46 -19.63 -4.15 15.89
C LYS A 46 -19.38 -4.75 17.27
N ARG A 47 -19.56 -6.06 17.42
CA ARG A 47 -19.41 -6.77 18.71
C ARG A 47 -17.97 -6.73 19.22
N PHE A 48 -16.98 -6.94 18.35
CA PHE A 48 -15.59 -7.16 18.76
C PHE A 48 -14.70 -5.92 18.64
N LEU A 49 -14.95 -5.03 17.67
CA LEU A 49 -14.19 -3.79 17.49
C LEU A 49 -14.91 -2.55 18.04
N GLY A 50 -16.14 -2.74 18.53
CA GLY A 50 -16.96 -1.68 19.10
C GLY A 50 -17.65 -0.80 18.05
N PRO A 51 -18.39 0.21 18.52
CA PRO A 51 -19.24 1.04 17.66
C PRO A 51 -18.47 2.13 16.90
N ASP A 52 -17.28 2.53 17.35
CA ASP A 52 -16.49 3.60 16.75
C ASP A 52 -15.59 3.07 15.62
N PRO A 53 -15.85 3.43 14.35
CA PRO A 53 -15.08 2.93 13.22
C PRO A 53 -13.64 3.41 13.16
N VAL A 54 -13.28 4.49 13.87
CA VAL A 54 -11.87 4.93 13.93
C VAL A 54 -10.97 3.86 14.54
N ASN A 55 -11.54 3.01 15.40
CA ASN A 55 -10.86 1.88 16.01
C ASN A 55 -10.87 0.63 15.12
N TRP A 56 -11.58 0.64 13.99
CA TRP A 56 -11.62 -0.50 13.09
C TRP A 56 -10.34 -0.55 12.25
N SER A 57 -9.59 -1.63 12.43
CA SER A 57 -8.46 -1.99 11.59
C SER A 57 -8.88 -3.02 10.54
N PRO A 58 -8.63 -2.79 9.24
CA PRO A 58 -8.75 -3.81 8.20
C PRO A 58 -8.09 -5.15 8.57
N GLY A 59 -6.90 -5.11 9.19
CA GLY A 59 -6.21 -6.29 9.70
C GLY A 59 -7.00 -7.03 10.76
N GLN A 60 -7.56 -6.32 11.74
CA GLN A 60 -8.41 -6.93 12.79
C GLN A 60 -9.70 -7.51 12.21
N ILE A 61 -10.34 -6.81 11.27
CA ILE A 61 -11.52 -7.33 10.55
C ILE A 61 -11.16 -8.62 9.82
N ALA A 62 -10.00 -8.68 9.19
CA ALA A 62 -9.54 -9.90 8.53
C ALA A 62 -9.27 -11.03 9.52
N LEU A 63 -8.67 -10.77 10.69
CA LEU A 63 -8.50 -11.76 11.74
C LEU A 63 -9.83 -12.27 12.31
N LEU A 64 -10.85 -11.41 12.42
CA LEU A 64 -12.18 -11.84 12.82
C LEU A 64 -12.83 -12.83 11.84
N SER A 65 -12.43 -12.79 10.55
CA SER A 65 -12.92 -13.77 9.57
C SER A 65 -12.33 -15.18 9.75
N LEU A 66 -11.30 -15.31 10.59
CA LEU A 66 -10.70 -16.59 10.99
C LEU A 66 -11.33 -17.16 12.28
N CYS A 67 -12.14 -16.37 12.98
CA CYS A 67 -12.81 -16.80 14.20
C CYS A 67 -14.10 -17.54 13.87
N ASP A 68 -14.37 -18.61 14.61
CA ASP A 68 -15.62 -19.36 14.51
C ASP A 68 -16.84 -18.48 14.80
N ASP A 69 -17.96 -18.83 14.18
CA ASP A 69 -19.22 -18.08 14.26
C ASP A 69 -19.76 -17.96 15.70
N ASP A 70 -19.46 -18.97 16.52
CA ASP A 70 -19.86 -19.07 17.93
C ASP A 70 -18.85 -18.44 18.89
N PHE A 71 -17.78 -17.82 18.39
CA PHE A 71 -16.80 -17.17 19.24
C PHE A 71 -17.48 -16.09 20.10
N SER A 72 -17.32 -16.22 21.42
CA SER A 72 -17.96 -15.35 22.40
C SER A 72 -16.98 -14.64 23.34
N GLY A 73 -15.68 -14.89 23.19
CA GLY A 73 -14.64 -14.28 24.01
C GLY A 73 -14.50 -12.78 23.79
N GLU A 74 -13.97 -12.07 24.78
CA GLU A 74 -13.65 -10.65 24.61
C GLU A 74 -12.40 -10.50 23.73
N CYS A 75 -12.50 -9.73 22.64
CA CYS A 75 -11.33 -9.36 21.84
C CYS A 75 -10.52 -8.30 22.59
N SER A 76 -9.58 -8.74 23.42
CA SER A 76 -8.51 -7.88 23.93
C SER A 76 -7.33 -7.83 22.96
N ALA A 77 -6.36 -6.92 23.16
CA ALA A 77 -5.14 -6.91 22.35
C ALA A 77 -4.41 -8.28 22.38
N HIS A 78 -4.36 -8.91 23.55
CA HIS A 78 -3.76 -10.23 23.75
C HIS A 78 -4.46 -11.34 22.96
N PHE A 79 -5.77 -11.22 22.73
CA PHE A 79 -6.52 -12.21 21.94
C PHE A 79 -5.96 -12.34 20.52
N TYR A 80 -5.63 -11.23 19.87
CA TYR A 80 -5.11 -11.26 18.51
C TYR A 80 -3.69 -11.83 18.44
N GLU A 81 -2.86 -11.56 19.44
CA GLU A 81 -1.52 -12.14 19.53
C GLU A 81 -1.57 -13.66 19.70
N ASP A 82 -2.43 -14.15 20.60
CA ASP A 82 -2.65 -15.58 20.82
C ASP A 82 -3.20 -16.26 19.56
N LEU A 83 -4.15 -15.61 18.87
CA LEU A 83 -4.70 -16.11 17.60
C LEU A 83 -3.60 -16.21 16.54
N ILE A 84 -2.79 -15.17 16.36
CA ILE A 84 -1.68 -15.15 15.40
C ILE A 84 -0.68 -16.28 15.70
N ALA A 85 -0.33 -16.49 16.98
CA ALA A 85 0.58 -17.55 17.40
C ALA A 85 -0.01 -18.94 17.11
N SER A 86 -1.31 -19.14 17.40
CA SER A 86 -1.99 -20.41 17.14
C SER A 86 -2.07 -20.77 15.65
N LEU A 87 -2.09 -19.77 14.78
CA LEU A 87 -2.22 -19.92 13.32
C LEU A 87 -0.88 -19.89 12.58
N GLU A 88 0.25 -19.72 13.26
CA GLU A 88 1.55 -19.49 12.60
C GLU A 88 1.90 -20.61 11.61
N LYS A 89 1.74 -21.87 12.00
CA LYS A 89 2.03 -23.01 11.13
C LYS A 89 1.12 -23.04 9.90
N GLN A 90 -0.18 -22.87 10.10
CA GLN A 90 -1.17 -22.86 9.02
C GLN A 90 -0.91 -21.70 8.05
N ALA A 91 -0.57 -20.52 8.56
CA ALA A 91 -0.21 -19.36 7.76
C ALA A 91 1.04 -19.64 6.90
N SER A 92 2.07 -20.24 7.48
CA SER A 92 3.29 -20.62 6.77
C SER A 92 3.02 -21.66 5.68
N ASP A 93 2.26 -22.71 5.99
CA ASP A 93 1.91 -23.76 5.02
C ASP A 93 1.10 -23.16 3.85
N PHE A 94 0.15 -22.26 4.15
CA PHE A 94 -0.65 -21.58 3.13
C PHE A 94 0.17 -20.63 2.25
N LEU A 95 1.15 -19.91 2.82
CA LEU A 95 2.09 -19.10 2.04
C LEU A 95 2.85 -19.94 1.02
N GLU A 96 3.32 -21.13 1.44
CA GLU A 96 4.01 -22.06 0.55
C GLU A 96 3.10 -22.59 -0.57
N GLU A 97 1.83 -22.91 -0.27
CA GLU A 97 0.83 -23.27 -1.28
C GLU A 97 0.63 -22.14 -2.31
N VAL A 98 0.52 -20.89 -1.87
CA VAL A 98 0.34 -19.76 -2.78
C VAL A 98 1.59 -19.52 -3.63
N LEU A 99 2.79 -19.59 -3.03
CA LEU A 99 4.06 -19.34 -3.71
C LEU A 99 4.50 -20.46 -4.67
N HIS A 100 4.19 -21.72 -4.36
CA HIS A 100 4.66 -22.87 -5.13
C HIS A 100 3.56 -23.52 -5.98
N GLN A 101 2.33 -23.57 -5.48
CA GLN A 101 1.21 -24.22 -6.15
C GLN A 101 0.29 -23.22 -6.87
N ARG A 102 0.57 -21.92 -6.78
CA ARG A 102 -0.22 -20.83 -7.40
C ARG A 102 -1.70 -20.87 -6.98
N LYS A 103 -1.95 -21.27 -5.73
CA LYS A 103 -3.29 -21.26 -5.14
C LYS A 103 -3.88 -19.85 -5.19
N LYS A 104 -5.12 -19.72 -5.65
CA LYS A 104 -5.85 -18.44 -5.66
C LYS A 104 -6.37 -18.13 -4.27
N VAL A 105 -6.26 -16.87 -3.87
CA VAL A 105 -6.79 -16.36 -2.60
C VAL A 105 -8.22 -15.85 -2.84
N VAL A 106 -9.21 -16.57 -2.31
CA VAL A 106 -10.63 -16.33 -2.59
C VAL A 106 -11.39 -15.74 -1.40
N SER A 107 -10.87 -15.86 -0.19
CA SER A 107 -11.52 -15.36 1.02
C SER A 107 -10.70 -14.32 1.79
N LEU A 108 -11.38 -13.57 2.66
CA LEU A 108 -10.73 -12.68 3.61
C LEU A 108 -9.87 -13.46 4.62
N GLY A 109 -10.34 -14.62 5.08
CA GLY A 109 -9.59 -15.49 6.01
C GLY A 109 -8.28 -15.99 5.41
N GLU A 110 -8.28 -16.42 4.15
CA GLU A 110 -7.04 -16.78 3.44
C GLU A 110 -6.10 -15.59 3.29
N SER A 111 -6.64 -14.38 3.06
CA SER A 111 -5.82 -13.16 3.03
C SER A 111 -5.24 -12.83 4.40
N ALA A 112 -5.96 -13.12 5.48
CA ALA A 112 -5.49 -12.97 6.84
C ALA A 112 -4.34 -13.94 7.16
N LEU A 113 -4.46 -15.21 6.76
CA LEU A 113 -3.37 -16.19 6.87
C LEU A 113 -2.11 -15.73 6.13
N LEU A 114 -2.26 -15.21 4.90
CA LEU A 114 -1.12 -14.64 4.17
C LEU A 114 -0.55 -13.39 4.86
N GLY A 115 -1.39 -12.54 5.42
CA GLY A 115 -0.94 -11.37 6.18
C GLY A 115 -0.10 -11.76 7.41
N ILE A 116 -0.52 -12.79 8.15
CA ILE A 116 0.24 -13.38 9.26
C ILE A 116 1.57 -13.93 8.74
N ALA A 117 1.53 -14.73 7.67
CA ALA A 117 2.73 -15.36 7.11
C ALA A 117 3.75 -14.32 6.63
N LEU A 118 3.28 -13.24 5.98
CA LEU A 118 4.12 -12.13 5.52
C LEU A 118 4.75 -11.36 6.68
N ARG A 119 3.97 -11.06 7.74
CA ARG A 119 4.50 -10.44 8.96
C ARG A 119 5.60 -11.30 9.57
N ASN A 120 5.36 -12.60 9.73
CA ASN A 120 6.32 -13.51 10.35
C ASN A 120 7.56 -13.70 9.47
N LEU A 121 7.40 -13.74 8.15
CA LEU A 121 8.51 -13.77 7.20
C LEU A 121 9.35 -12.49 7.28
N ALA A 122 8.71 -11.31 7.31
CA ALA A 122 9.41 -10.04 7.45
C ALA A 122 10.12 -9.91 8.80
N HIS A 123 9.55 -10.45 9.88
CA HIS A 123 10.20 -10.49 11.19
C HIS A 123 11.48 -11.35 11.18
N ARG A 124 11.47 -12.47 10.45
CA ARG A 124 12.63 -13.38 10.34
C ARG A 124 13.69 -12.93 9.34
N GLU A 125 13.27 -12.39 8.20
CA GLU A 125 14.14 -12.18 7.02
C GLU A 125 14.19 -10.72 6.53
N GLY A 126 13.40 -9.83 7.13
CA GLY A 126 13.25 -8.43 6.70
C GLY A 126 12.20 -8.24 5.60
N TRP A 127 11.65 -7.03 5.52
CA TRP A 127 10.62 -6.67 4.53
C TRP A 127 11.12 -6.73 3.08
N GLN A 128 12.39 -6.40 2.84
CA GLN A 128 13.00 -6.50 1.51
C GLN A 128 12.88 -7.93 0.96
N THR A 129 13.35 -8.91 1.74
CA THR A 129 13.30 -10.33 1.37
C THR A 129 11.86 -10.82 1.20
N ALA A 130 10.95 -10.39 2.08
CA ALA A 130 9.53 -10.73 1.98
C ALA A 130 8.90 -10.22 0.68
N PHE A 131 9.16 -8.97 0.30
CA PHE A 131 8.66 -8.40 -0.94
C PHE A 131 9.30 -9.02 -2.18
N GLU A 132 10.59 -9.32 -2.17
CA GLU A 132 11.27 -10.04 -3.24
C GLU A 132 10.58 -11.40 -3.50
N LYS A 133 10.32 -12.18 -2.44
CA LYS A 133 9.65 -13.49 -2.55
C LYS A 133 8.29 -13.41 -3.24
N ILE A 134 7.48 -12.38 -2.96
CA ILE A 134 6.13 -12.25 -3.54
C ILE A 134 6.07 -11.52 -4.89
N THR A 135 7.10 -10.74 -5.25
CA THR A 135 7.14 -9.99 -6.53
C THR A 135 7.82 -10.75 -7.67
N HIS A 136 8.65 -11.75 -7.38
CA HIS A 136 9.47 -12.45 -8.38
C HIS A 136 8.70 -13.40 -9.34
N LYS A 137 7.47 -13.83 -9.03
CA LYS A 137 6.88 -15.04 -9.66
C LYS A 137 5.81 -14.83 -10.75
N ASP A 138 5.12 -13.69 -10.83
CA ASP A 138 4.26 -13.31 -11.97
C ASP A 138 3.80 -11.86 -11.79
N ARG A 139 4.03 -10.97 -12.78
CA ARG A 139 3.75 -9.53 -12.65
C ARG A 139 2.31 -9.12 -12.96
N ARG A 140 1.54 -9.94 -13.70
CA ARG A 140 0.25 -9.45 -14.24
C ARG A 140 -0.83 -9.29 -13.18
N ASP A 141 -0.83 -10.13 -12.14
CA ASP A 141 -1.85 -10.13 -11.08
C ASP A 141 -1.29 -10.00 -9.66
N THR A 142 0.00 -9.66 -9.50
CA THR A 142 0.66 -9.59 -8.19
C THR A 142 -0.07 -8.65 -7.23
N TYR A 143 -0.48 -7.47 -7.73
CA TYR A 143 -1.15 -6.48 -6.90
C TYR A 143 -2.44 -7.04 -6.29
N SER A 144 -3.35 -7.54 -7.13
CA SER A 144 -4.68 -8.02 -6.70
C SER A 144 -4.61 -9.24 -5.78
N LEU A 145 -3.62 -10.11 -5.99
CA LEU A 145 -3.39 -11.28 -5.14
C LEU A 145 -2.98 -10.87 -3.73
N TRP A 146 -2.06 -9.90 -3.61
CA TRP A 146 -1.38 -9.59 -2.35
C TRP A 146 -1.91 -8.35 -1.62
N LYS A 147 -2.68 -7.47 -2.26
CA LYS A 147 -3.11 -6.19 -1.66
C LYS A 147 -3.76 -6.33 -0.28
N THR A 148 -4.65 -7.31 -0.11
CA THR A 148 -5.35 -7.54 1.16
C THR A 148 -4.42 -8.17 2.18
N ALA A 149 -3.56 -9.11 1.78
CA ALA A 149 -2.58 -9.72 2.69
C ALA A 149 -1.57 -8.69 3.22
N ILE A 150 -1.14 -7.74 2.38
CA ILE A 150 -0.22 -6.66 2.77
C ILE A 150 -0.91 -5.62 3.64
N LEU A 151 -2.18 -5.32 3.34
CA LEU A 151 -3.02 -4.50 4.22
C LEU A 151 -3.08 -5.11 5.63
N VAL A 152 -3.37 -6.42 5.72
CA VAL A 152 -3.40 -7.14 6.98
C VAL A 152 -2.02 -7.13 7.65
N SER A 153 -0.96 -7.51 6.95
CA SER A 153 0.37 -7.61 7.56
C SER A 153 0.87 -6.27 8.12
N GLY A 154 0.57 -5.16 7.46
CA GLY A 154 0.87 -3.81 7.94
C GLY A 154 0.09 -3.42 9.19
N ASP A 155 -1.18 -3.81 9.28
CA ASP A 155 -2.01 -3.58 10.46
C ASP A 155 -1.65 -4.44 11.68
N LEU A 156 -0.92 -5.54 11.46
CA LEU A 156 -0.42 -6.42 12.52
C LEU A 156 0.97 -6.03 13.04
N GLN A 157 1.53 -4.91 12.58
CA GLN A 157 2.77 -4.36 13.12
C GLN A 157 2.53 -3.66 14.46
N GLU A 158 3.52 -3.65 15.34
CA GLU A 158 3.46 -2.90 16.60
C GLU A 158 3.28 -1.40 16.34
N GLU A 159 3.97 -0.88 15.32
CA GLU A 159 3.87 0.50 14.86
C GLU A 159 3.51 0.56 13.36
N PRO A 160 2.20 0.46 13.01
CA PRO A 160 1.76 0.41 11.61
C PRO A 160 2.15 1.65 10.79
N LEU A 161 2.25 2.80 11.46
CA LEU A 161 2.66 4.04 10.80
C LEU A 161 4.16 4.04 10.46
N GLU A 162 5.02 3.54 11.34
CA GLU A 162 6.44 3.37 11.04
C GLU A 162 6.62 2.35 9.92
N TRP A 163 5.90 1.23 9.96
CA TRP A 163 5.89 0.29 8.84
C TRP A 163 5.52 0.96 7.51
N ALA A 164 4.47 1.79 7.49
CA ALA A 164 4.08 2.52 6.29
C ALA A 164 5.19 3.49 5.82
N LYS A 165 5.93 4.13 6.74
CA LYS A 165 7.09 4.99 6.40
C LYS A 165 8.15 4.20 5.64
N HIS A 166 8.46 2.98 6.08
CA HIS A 166 9.44 2.13 5.41
C HIS A 166 9.04 1.90 3.94
N LEU A 167 7.76 1.63 3.65
CA LEU A 167 7.27 1.41 2.28
C LEU A 167 7.53 2.58 1.32
N PHE A 168 7.49 3.82 1.81
CA PHE A 168 7.66 5.02 0.97
C PHE A 168 9.09 5.57 0.97
N ILE A 169 9.90 5.23 1.96
CA ILE A 169 11.25 5.79 2.13
C ILE A 169 12.34 4.80 1.68
N GLU A 170 12.18 3.52 2.02
CA GLU A 170 13.22 2.50 1.80
C GLU A 170 13.07 1.80 0.45
N PHE A 171 11.84 1.70 -0.06
CA PHE A 171 11.52 0.99 -1.30
C PHE A 171 11.33 1.95 -2.47
N TYR A 172 11.86 1.57 -3.63
CA TYR A 172 11.77 2.35 -4.87
C TYR A 172 10.91 1.68 -5.95
N GLU A 173 10.16 0.64 -5.56
CA GLU A 173 9.31 -0.14 -6.44
C GLU A 173 7.88 0.43 -6.48
N PRO A 174 7.36 0.81 -7.68
CA PRO A 174 6.02 1.39 -7.79
C PRO A 174 4.88 0.51 -7.27
N LEU A 175 5.04 -0.81 -7.31
CA LEU A 175 4.07 -1.76 -6.77
C LEU A 175 4.00 -1.70 -5.23
N ILE A 176 5.13 -1.48 -4.55
CA ILE A 176 5.17 -1.38 -3.09
C ILE A 176 4.47 -0.10 -2.64
N TRP A 177 4.71 1.02 -3.33
CA TRP A 177 3.96 2.26 -3.06
C TRP A 177 2.46 2.11 -3.31
N GLU A 178 2.08 1.28 -4.28
CA GLU A 178 0.68 0.99 -4.55
C GLU A 178 0.02 0.24 -3.39
N TRP A 179 0.72 -0.71 -2.78
CA TRP A 179 0.27 -1.36 -1.57
C TRP A 179 0.22 -0.41 -0.37
N GLY A 180 1.19 0.51 -0.22
CA GLY A 180 1.14 1.56 0.81
C GLY A 180 -0.06 2.49 0.66
N ILE A 181 -0.40 2.88 -0.58
CA ILE A 181 -1.60 3.68 -0.87
C ILE A 181 -2.87 2.86 -0.58
N HIS A 182 -2.89 1.59 -0.95
CA HIS A 182 -3.99 0.67 -0.63
C HIS A 182 -4.21 0.57 0.88
N TRP A 183 -3.12 0.43 1.65
CA TRP A 183 -3.15 0.41 3.10
C TRP A 183 -3.79 1.69 3.66
N LEU A 184 -3.26 2.87 3.30
CA LEU A 184 -3.80 4.16 3.77
C LEU A 184 -5.27 4.37 3.40
N SER A 185 -5.64 4.01 2.17
CA SER A 185 -6.99 4.26 1.66
C SER A 185 -8.03 3.35 2.30
N SER A 186 -7.66 2.12 2.65
CA SER A 186 -8.54 1.12 3.28
C SER A 186 -8.75 1.34 4.78
N ARG A 187 -7.90 2.14 5.45
CA ARG A 187 -8.08 2.45 6.88
C ARG A 187 -9.35 3.27 7.14
N PHE A 188 -10.03 2.99 8.24
CA PHE A 188 -11.24 3.69 8.68
C PHE A 188 -10.88 5.00 9.38
N LEU A 189 -10.35 5.95 8.62
CA LEU A 189 -9.95 7.26 9.11
C LEU A 189 -10.68 8.37 8.33
N PRO A 190 -11.06 9.47 8.99
CA PRO A 190 -11.51 10.67 8.32
C PRO A 190 -10.49 11.16 7.29
N LEU A 191 -10.96 11.80 6.22
CA LEU A 191 -10.11 12.26 5.11
C LEU A 191 -8.97 13.16 5.59
N ASP A 192 -9.24 14.10 6.50
CA ASP A 192 -8.21 15.02 7.00
C ASP A 192 -7.11 14.26 7.75
N ARG A 193 -7.45 13.20 8.50
CA ARG A 193 -6.45 12.35 9.14
C ARG A 193 -5.65 11.52 8.14
N LYS A 194 -6.29 11.01 7.08
CA LYS A 194 -5.57 10.35 5.97
C LYS A 194 -4.57 11.31 5.30
N ILE A 195 -4.95 12.57 5.11
CA ILE A 195 -4.08 13.62 4.55
C ILE A 195 -2.88 13.88 5.46
N GLU A 196 -3.11 14.10 6.76
CA GLU A 196 -2.05 14.32 7.74
C GLU A 196 -1.02 13.20 7.74
N ILE A 197 -1.49 11.96 7.84
CA ILE A 197 -0.63 10.77 7.77
C ILE A 197 0.14 10.74 6.45
N THR A 198 -0.53 10.96 5.31
CA THR A 198 0.15 10.94 4.00
C THR A 198 1.25 12.01 3.92
N VAL A 199 1.01 13.20 4.46
CA VAL A 199 2.02 14.27 4.53
C VAL A 199 3.21 13.81 5.39
N GLU A 200 2.94 13.23 6.56
CA GLU A 200 3.98 12.72 7.47
C GLU A 200 4.84 11.63 6.82
N LEU A 201 4.23 10.75 6.02
CA LEU A 201 4.93 9.71 5.27
C LEU A 201 5.79 10.32 4.15
N LEU A 202 5.21 11.23 3.37
CA LEU A 202 5.84 11.76 2.15
C LEU A 202 6.87 12.85 2.41
N VAL A 203 6.80 13.58 3.53
CA VAL A 203 7.77 14.67 3.82
C VAL A 203 9.21 14.16 3.92
N LYS A 204 9.39 12.89 4.33
CA LYS A 204 10.68 12.22 4.42
C LYS A 204 11.07 11.47 3.13
N ALA A 205 10.11 11.22 2.24
CA ALA A 205 10.35 10.53 0.98
C ALA A 205 11.03 11.44 -0.05
N VAL A 206 11.78 10.85 -0.99
CA VAL A 206 12.41 11.62 -2.07
C VAL A 206 11.35 12.22 -3.02
N PRO A 207 11.63 13.35 -3.71
CA PRO A 207 10.64 14.04 -4.54
C PRO A 207 9.98 13.16 -5.62
N LEU A 208 10.72 12.21 -6.19
CA LEU A 208 10.18 11.27 -7.16
C LEU A 208 9.04 10.44 -6.56
N VAL A 209 9.23 9.87 -5.37
CA VAL A 209 8.22 9.09 -4.66
C VAL A 209 7.00 9.96 -4.34
N GLN A 210 7.23 11.18 -3.84
CA GLN A 210 6.15 12.13 -3.56
C GLN A 210 5.27 12.36 -4.79
N ILE A 211 5.87 12.64 -5.94
CA ILE A 211 5.15 12.88 -7.20
C ILE A 211 4.37 11.64 -7.64
N GLU A 212 5.01 10.47 -7.64
CA GLU A 212 4.39 9.21 -8.08
C GLU A 212 3.21 8.82 -7.18
N VAL A 213 3.35 8.95 -5.85
CA VAL A 213 2.25 8.69 -4.90
C VAL A 213 1.09 9.65 -5.13
N LEU A 214 1.35 10.94 -5.32
CA LEU A 214 0.31 11.93 -5.59
C LEU A 214 -0.43 11.68 -6.91
N GLN A 215 0.28 11.25 -7.95
CA GLN A 215 -0.31 10.86 -9.24
C GLN A 215 -1.18 9.61 -9.10
N ARG A 216 -0.73 8.60 -8.35
CA ARG A 216 -1.49 7.38 -8.07
C ARG A 216 -2.74 7.65 -7.25
N LEU A 217 -2.67 8.53 -6.25
CA LEU A 217 -3.85 8.99 -5.51
C LEU A 217 -4.87 9.67 -6.45
N MET A 218 -4.41 10.52 -7.37
CA MET A 218 -5.31 11.12 -8.37
C MET A 218 -5.96 10.08 -9.29
N ALA A 219 -5.21 9.07 -9.72
CA ALA A 219 -5.71 8.00 -10.57
C ALA A 219 -6.77 7.12 -9.88
N ARG A 220 -6.74 7.04 -8.54
CA ARG A 220 -7.72 6.34 -7.71
C ARG A 220 -8.90 7.20 -7.26
N GLU A 221 -9.20 8.26 -8.00
CA GLU A 221 -10.29 9.21 -7.71
C GLU A 221 -10.13 9.97 -6.37
N CYS A 222 -8.98 9.85 -5.69
CA CYS A 222 -8.65 10.59 -4.47
C CYS A 222 -8.08 11.99 -4.78
N ARG A 223 -8.72 12.73 -5.69
CA ARG A 223 -8.21 14.03 -6.18
C ARG A 223 -8.08 15.06 -5.06
N GLN A 224 -9.09 15.21 -4.21
CA GLN A 224 -9.07 16.17 -3.10
C GLN A 224 -7.95 15.84 -2.11
N TRP A 225 -7.78 14.55 -1.80
CA TRP A 225 -6.69 14.06 -0.94
C TRP A 225 -5.33 14.44 -1.54
N SER A 226 -5.07 14.06 -2.80
CA SER A 226 -3.82 14.35 -3.49
C SER A 226 -3.53 15.86 -3.55
N GLN A 227 -4.53 16.69 -3.89
CA GLN A 227 -4.38 18.15 -3.94
C GLN A 227 -4.02 18.76 -2.58
N LYS A 228 -4.70 18.32 -1.50
CA LYS A 228 -4.41 18.82 -0.15
C LYS A 228 -3.00 18.41 0.30
N VAL A 229 -2.59 17.15 0.07
CA VAL A 229 -1.22 16.69 0.40
C VAL A 229 -0.18 17.46 -0.41
N ALA A 230 -0.38 17.61 -1.72
CA ALA A 230 0.53 18.35 -2.59
C ALA A 230 0.69 19.79 -2.12
N LYS A 231 -0.41 20.47 -1.77
CA LYS A 231 -0.37 21.83 -1.22
C LYS A 231 0.44 21.86 0.07
N THR A 232 0.18 20.97 1.03
CA THR A 232 0.91 20.95 2.29
C THR A 232 2.40 20.68 2.11
N LEU A 233 2.78 19.76 1.22
CA LEU A 233 4.19 19.48 0.91
C LEU A 233 4.88 20.69 0.27
N LEU A 234 4.22 21.36 -0.68
CA LEU A 234 4.75 22.56 -1.34
C LEU A 234 4.89 23.73 -0.36
N ASP A 235 3.90 23.93 0.51
CA ASP A 235 3.85 25.00 1.49
C ASP A 235 4.93 24.87 2.56
N ASN A 236 5.37 23.63 2.83
CA ASN A 236 6.44 23.34 3.79
C ASN A 236 7.81 23.13 3.12
N HIS A 237 7.90 23.19 1.78
CA HIS A 237 9.15 22.92 1.08
C HIS A 237 10.16 24.06 1.31
N PRO A 238 11.38 23.79 1.84
CA PRO A 238 12.35 24.81 2.24
C PRO A 238 12.68 25.82 1.12
N LEU A 239 12.86 25.32 -0.10
CA LEU A 239 13.09 26.17 -1.27
C LEU A 239 11.87 27.03 -1.64
N LEU A 240 10.64 26.55 -1.50
CA LEU A 240 9.46 27.34 -1.89
C LEU A 240 9.13 28.42 -0.86
N ASN A 241 9.42 28.18 0.41
CA ASN A 241 9.25 29.20 1.45
C ASN A 241 10.17 30.41 1.26
N SER A 242 11.34 30.24 0.63
CA SER A 242 12.20 31.37 0.25
C SER A 242 11.69 32.12 -1.01
N TYR A 243 11.03 31.42 -1.95
CA TYR A 243 10.46 32.02 -3.17
C TYR A 243 9.03 32.58 -3.01
N ARG A 244 8.27 32.15 -2.01
CA ARG A 244 6.89 32.60 -1.71
C ARG A 244 6.77 34.11 -1.48
N LYS A 245 7.87 34.77 -1.07
CA LYS A 245 7.92 36.23 -0.94
C LYS A 245 7.93 36.98 -2.28
N LYS A 246 8.03 36.29 -3.42
CA LYS A 246 8.29 36.94 -4.72
C LYS A 246 7.38 36.51 -5.89
N VAL A 247 6.63 35.42 -5.80
CA VAL A 247 5.82 34.93 -6.95
C VAL A 247 4.52 34.25 -6.49
N ASP A 248 3.43 34.50 -7.24
CA ASP A 248 2.10 33.97 -7.02
C ASP A 248 2.03 32.43 -7.13
N LEU A 249 1.44 31.80 -6.10
CA LEU A 249 1.43 30.35 -5.90
C LEU A 249 0.73 29.57 -7.03
N ILE A 250 -0.23 30.22 -7.70
CA ILE A 250 -1.07 29.64 -8.74
C ILE A 250 -0.26 29.32 -10.01
N VAL A 251 0.71 30.18 -10.36
CA VAL A 251 1.59 29.99 -11.52
C VAL A 251 2.56 28.83 -11.27
N LEU A 252 3.02 28.66 -10.03
CA LEU A 252 3.89 27.57 -9.62
C LEU A 252 3.17 26.21 -9.63
N MET A 253 1.91 26.12 -9.18
CA MET A 253 1.16 24.85 -9.19
C MET A 253 0.89 24.33 -10.61
N LEU A 254 0.54 25.23 -11.55
CA LEU A 254 0.26 24.88 -12.94
C LEU A 254 1.53 24.52 -13.74
N LEU A 255 2.66 25.18 -13.47
CA LEU A 255 3.92 24.86 -14.12
C LEU A 255 4.66 23.68 -13.46
N LYS A 256 4.62 23.48 -12.12
CA LYS A 256 5.47 22.51 -11.40
C LYS A 256 5.04 21.06 -11.43
N PHE A 257 3.78 20.70 -11.64
CA PHE A 257 3.48 19.26 -11.78
C PHE A 257 4.00 18.68 -13.11
N CYS A 258 4.05 19.49 -14.17
CA CYS A 258 4.74 19.11 -15.41
C CYS A 258 6.25 19.41 -15.38
N SER A 259 6.68 20.44 -14.64
CA SER A 259 8.09 20.87 -14.60
C SER A 259 8.89 20.39 -13.40
N MET A 260 8.36 19.68 -12.40
CA MET A 260 9.21 19.09 -11.35
C MET A 260 10.12 17.99 -11.90
N ARG A 261 9.65 17.20 -12.87
CA ARG A 261 10.52 16.31 -13.64
C ARG A 261 11.60 17.09 -14.41
N TYR A 262 11.24 18.23 -15.00
CA TYR A 262 12.16 19.08 -15.77
C TYR A 262 13.17 19.83 -14.89
N LEU A 263 12.73 20.36 -13.74
CA LEU A 263 13.54 21.05 -12.74
C LEU A 263 14.44 20.05 -12.00
N PHE A 264 13.99 18.82 -11.74
CA PHE A 264 14.82 17.78 -11.15
C PHE A 264 15.87 17.24 -12.14
N ILE A 265 15.50 17.03 -13.40
CA ILE A 265 16.45 16.68 -14.49
C ILE A 265 17.47 17.82 -14.72
N ASN A 266 17.02 19.07 -14.70
CA ASN A 266 17.92 20.21 -14.82
C ASN A 266 18.78 20.39 -13.56
N TRP A 267 18.24 20.21 -12.37
CA TRP A 267 19.03 20.24 -11.14
C TRP A 267 20.13 19.16 -11.17
N LEU A 268 19.82 17.92 -11.55
CA LEU A 268 20.83 16.86 -11.76
C LEU A 268 21.88 17.20 -12.84
N ARG A 269 21.52 18.00 -13.86
CA ARG A 269 22.44 18.47 -14.91
C ARG A 269 23.31 19.66 -14.48
N TYR A 270 22.82 20.52 -13.60
CA TYR A 270 23.47 21.79 -13.25
C TYR A 270 24.09 21.80 -11.84
N THR A 271 24.03 20.70 -11.09
CA THR A 271 24.76 20.58 -9.82
C THR A 271 26.24 20.26 -10.10
N PRO A 272 27.21 21.08 -9.63
CA PRO A 272 28.63 20.81 -9.80
C PRO A 272 29.02 19.46 -9.19
N LEU A 273 29.94 18.74 -9.83
CA LEU A 273 30.37 17.37 -9.48
C LEU A 273 30.91 17.20 -8.04
N GLN A 274 31.15 18.27 -7.30
CA GLN A 274 31.73 18.24 -5.94
C GLN A 274 30.69 18.10 -4.82
N GLU A 275 29.39 18.26 -5.10
CA GLU A 275 28.31 18.11 -4.09
C GLU A 275 27.33 16.97 -4.43
N LYS A 276 27.76 15.99 -5.24
CA LYS A 276 26.99 14.75 -5.38
C LYS A 276 27.25 13.87 -4.17
N PRO A 277 26.24 13.48 -3.36
CA PRO A 277 26.42 12.38 -2.43
C PRO A 277 26.89 11.15 -3.22
N HIS A 278 27.76 10.32 -2.63
CA HIS A 278 28.31 9.10 -3.23
C HIS A 278 27.24 8.00 -3.46
N PHE A 279 26.19 8.33 -4.21
CA PHE A 279 25.17 7.41 -4.65
C PHE A 279 24.94 7.67 -6.14
N LEU A 280 25.05 6.60 -6.91
CA LEU A 280 24.92 6.48 -8.37
C LEU A 280 26.22 6.65 -9.14
N ASN A 281 26.90 5.51 -9.33
CA ASN A 281 27.56 5.18 -10.59
C ASN A 281 26.55 4.39 -11.45
N PRO A 282 25.81 5.01 -12.39
CA PRO A 282 24.81 4.30 -13.17
C PRO A 282 25.36 3.92 -14.55
N PHE A 283 26.59 3.41 -14.66
CA PHE A 283 27.10 2.79 -15.89
C PHE A 283 28.17 1.75 -15.54
N ILE A 284 27.74 0.59 -15.05
CA ILE A 284 28.46 -0.65 -15.35
C ILE A 284 27.69 -1.25 -16.52
N GLU A 285 28.25 -1.10 -17.71
CA GLU A 285 27.82 -1.83 -18.90
C GLU A 285 27.83 -3.33 -18.58
N PRO A 286 26.79 -4.10 -18.96
CA PRO A 286 26.89 -5.55 -18.91
C PRO A 286 28.03 -5.98 -19.85
N PRO A 287 28.92 -6.90 -19.44
CA PRO A 287 29.94 -7.42 -20.34
C PRO A 287 29.26 -8.09 -21.53
N TYR A 288 29.58 -7.58 -22.71
CA TYR A 288 29.23 -8.14 -24.01
C TYR A 288 29.54 -9.65 -24.03
N MET A 289 28.50 -10.48 -24.02
CA MET A 289 28.63 -11.85 -24.51
C MET A 289 28.83 -11.78 -26.02
N LEU A 290 30.07 -12.03 -26.43
CA LEU A 290 30.47 -12.33 -27.79
C LEU A 290 29.68 -13.54 -28.30
N CYS A 291 28.54 -13.31 -28.95
CA CYS A 291 27.95 -14.31 -29.83
C CYS A 291 28.82 -14.41 -31.09
N ASN A 292 29.62 -15.47 -31.12
CA ASN A 292 30.33 -15.97 -32.29
C ASN A 292 29.43 -15.95 -33.54
N THR A 293 29.93 -15.27 -34.58
CA THR A 293 29.38 -15.27 -35.92
C THR A 293 29.62 -16.64 -36.57
N GLY A 294 28.68 -17.57 -36.31
CA GLY A 294 28.56 -18.82 -37.06
C GLY A 294 28.18 -18.53 -38.51
N LYS A 295 29.15 -18.68 -39.41
CA LYS A 295 29.01 -18.67 -40.87
C LYS A 295 27.86 -19.57 -41.33
N ARG A 296 26.72 -18.99 -41.70
CA ARG A 296 25.70 -19.68 -42.53
C ARG A 296 26.08 -19.54 -44.01
N LYS A 297 26.70 -20.59 -44.56
CA LYS A 297 26.71 -20.83 -46.00
C LYS A 297 25.29 -21.24 -46.42
N ARG A 298 24.69 -20.48 -47.34
CA ARG A 298 23.46 -20.85 -48.05
C ARG A 298 23.74 -22.05 -48.96
N PRO A 299 22.86 -23.05 -49.09
CA PRO A 299 22.77 -23.81 -50.31
C PRO A 299 21.83 -23.12 -51.30
N PHE A 300 22.27 -23.16 -52.55
CA PHE A 300 21.56 -22.75 -53.75
C PHE A 300 20.27 -23.57 -53.93
N ILE A 301 19.22 -22.88 -54.39
CA ILE A 301 18.16 -23.51 -55.17
C ILE A 301 18.69 -23.59 -56.61
N ARG A 302 18.72 -24.80 -57.17
CA ARG A 302 18.66 -25.03 -58.61
C ARG A 302 17.37 -25.81 -58.90
N LEU A 303 16.74 -25.37 -59.99
CA LEU A 303 15.50 -25.79 -60.62
C LEU A 303 15.22 -27.30 -60.55
#